data_AF-A0A1C3JJ63-F1
#
_entry.id   AF-A0A1C3JJ63-F1
#
_cell.length_a   1.000
_cell.length_b   1.000
_cell.length_c   1.000
_cell.angle_alpha   90.00
_cell.angle_beta   90.00
_cell.angle_gamma   90.00
#
_symmetry.space_group_name_H-M   'P 1'
#
loop_
_entity.id
_entity.type
_entity.pdbx_description
1 polymer ?
#
loop_
_entity_poly.entity_id
_entity_poly.type
_entity_poly.pdbx_seq_one_letter_code
_entity_poly.pdbx_strand_id
1 'polypeptide(L)'
;MANPVDPYIILEELCSSATARTTTALRTLHNILEQQSQTKSLDFSIVTIGKLSQEQGGPSTQTIRNRTGKHFQQLIDAWAAYSGTTRKKPLSVRQKQLLNNNDQHILESIDDPVIRAVVGSLIAERNKYRDQLNVLKANADIVIDRTTKSQPQVAATSNQLTPIEVEALRAAVSDEFMDEKRWVVMPTGQVKDENGIEVYRRGYVNGVLKLI
;
A
#
# COMPACT_ATOMS: atom_id res chain seq x y z
N MET A 1 -3.20 9.98 -22.21
CA MET A 1 -1.75 9.76 -22.39
C MET A 1 -1.55 9.26 -23.81
N ALA A 2 -0.59 9.78 -24.57
CA ALA A 2 -0.35 9.28 -25.92
C ALA A 2 0.31 7.90 -25.82
N ASN A 3 -0.26 6.90 -26.50
CA ASN A 3 0.42 5.61 -26.66
C ASN A 3 1.74 5.86 -27.43
N PRO A 4 2.89 5.39 -26.93
CA PRO A 4 4.16 5.61 -27.62
C PRO A 4 4.10 4.94 -28.99
N VAL A 5 4.42 5.71 -30.03
CA VAL A 5 4.48 5.20 -31.41
C VAL A 5 5.60 4.16 -31.50
N ASP A 6 5.33 3.07 -32.21
CA ASP A 6 6.27 1.97 -32.41
C ASP A 6 7.60 2.49 -33.03
N PRO A 7 8.75 2.28 -32.36
CA PRO A 7 10.06 2.71 -32.87
C PRO A 7 10.43 2.13 -34.24
N TYR A 8 9.89 0.97 -34.62
CA TYR A 8 10.14 0.36 -35.93
C TYR A 8 9.52 1.19 -37.07
N ILE A 9 8.32 1.76 -36.85
CA ILE A 9 7.66 2.64 -37.83
C ILE A 9 8.49 3.91 -38.03
N ILE A 10 8.99 4.48 -36.92
CA ILE A 10 9.82 5.69 -36.93
C ILE A 10 11.17 5.42 -37.61
N LEU A 11 11.74 4.22 -37.47
CA LEU A 11 12.94 3.84 -38.24
C LEU A 11 12.68 3.87 -39.75
N GLU A 12 11.60 3.27 -40.24
CA GLU A 12 11.34 3.22 -41.69
C GLU A 12 11.04 4.61 -42.26
N GLU A 13 10.31 5.47 -41.54
CA GLU A 13 10.12 6.89 -41.89
C GLU A 13 11.47 7.63 -42.00
N LEU A 14 12.33 7.50 -40.99
CA LEU A 14 13.66 8.12 -41.00
C LEU A 14 14.57 7.52 -42.09
N CYS A 15 14.44 6.22 -42.41
CA CYS A 15 15.20 5.59 -43.49
C CYS A 15 14.78 6.09 -44.87
N SER A 16 13.49 6.36 -45.08
CA SER A 16 12.93 6.84 -46.36
C SER A 16 13.42 8.24 -46.77
N SER A 17 13.71 9.10 -45.78
CA SER A 17 14.19 10.48 -45.98
C SER A 17 15.72 10.62 -45.93
N ALA A 18 16.44 9.51 -45.72
CA ALA A 18 17.87 9.49 -45.44
C ALA A 18 18.73 9.04 -46.64
N THR A 19 19.98 9.51 -46.67
CA THR A 19 21.01 8.97 -47.59
C THR A 19 21.38 7.53 -47.20
N ALA A 20 21.85 6.72 -48.15
CA ALA A 20 22.20 5.32 -47.89
C ALA A 20 23.19 5.13 -46.71
N ARG A 21 24.14 6.05 -46.53
CA ARG A 21 25.11 6.06 -45.40
C ARG A 21 24.46 6.39 -44.05
N THR A 22 23.42 7.23 -44.04
CA THR A 22 22.65 7.52 -42.83
C THR A 22 21.65 6.41 -42.52
N THR A 23 21.09 5.75 -43.53
CA THR A 23 20.20 4.58 -43.38
C THR A 23 20.92 3.40 -42.74
N THR A 24 22.14 3.08 -43.15
CA THR A 24 22.95 2.03 -42.49
C THR A 24 23.26 2.39 -41.04
N ALA A 25 23.68 3.63 -40.78
CA ALA A 25 23.94 4.13 -39.42
C ALA A 25 22.68 4.12 -38.52
N LEU A 26 21.49 4.41 -39.07
CA LEU A 26 20.21 4.34 -38.35
C LEU A 26 19.85 2.89 -37.97
N ARG A 27 20.06 1.93 -38.88
CA ARG A 27 19.83 0.51 -38.62
C ARG A 27 20.81 -0.06 -37.59
N THR A 28 22.09 0.31 -37.64
CA THR A 28 23.05 -0.05 -36.57
C THR A 28 22.63 0.54 -35.23
N LEU A 29 22.21 1.81 -35.19
CA LEU A 29 21.75 2.46 -33.96
C LEU A 29 20.46 1.81 -33.41
N HIS A 30 19.54 1.40 -34.27
CA HIS A 30 18.30 0.72 -33.90
C HIS A 30 18.55 -0.58 -33.14
N ASN A 31 19.37 -1.47 -33.70
CA ASN A 31 19.67 -2.77 -33.08
C ASN A 31 20.28 -2.60 -31.67
N ILE A 32 21.05 -1.53 -31.46
CA ILE A 32 21.65 -1.19 -30.16
C ILE A 32 20.59 -0.64 -29.19
N LEU A 33 19.65 0.16 -29.68
CA LEU A 33 18.53 0.65 -28.86
C LEU A 33 17.57 -0.48 -28.46
N GLU A 34 17.32 -1.42 -29.36
CA GLU A 34 16.56 -2.64 -29.09
C GLU A 34 17.23 -3.50 -28.01
N GLN A 35 18.53 -3.81 -28.15
CA GLN A 35 19.32 -4.49 -27.11
C GLN A 35 19.32 -3.75 -25.77
N GLN A 36 19.41 -2.41 -25.79
CA GLN A 36 19.37 -1.59 -24.59
C GLN A 36 17.97 -1.62 -23.92
N SER A 37 16.89 -1.69 -24.69
CA SER A 37 15.52 -1.84 -24.17
C SER A 37 15.29 -3.15 -23.41
N GLN A 38 16.00 -4.22 -23.79
CA GLN A 38 15.94 -5.53 -23.13
C GLN A 38 16.79 -5.57 -21.84
N THR A 39 17.63 -4.56 -21.61
CA THR A 39 18.55 -4.49 -20.48
C THR A 39 17.90 -3.85 -19.25
N LYS A 40 18.12 -4.42 -18.06
CA LYS A 40 17.53 -3.94 -16.79
C LYS A 40 17.84 -2.47 -16.45
N SER A 41 18.94 -1.92 -16.99
CA SER A 41 19.30 -0.51 -16.89
C SER A 41 18.96 0.23 -18.18
N LEU A 42 17.73 0.75 -18.26
CA LEU A 42 17.22 1.56 -19.38
C LEU A 42 17.90 2.95 -19.44
N ASP A 43 19.19 3.00 -19.79
CA ASP A 43 19.94 4.25 -20.02
C ASP A 43 19.98 4.57 -21.52
N PHE A 44 19.03 5.39 -21.97
CA PHE A 44 18.96 5.94 -23.33
C PHE A 44 19.64 7.31 -23.46
N SER A 45 20.54 7.68 -22.55
CA SER A 45 21.24 8.96 -22.65
C SER A 45 22.21 8.97 -23.84
N ILE A 46 22.28 10.11 -24.53
CA ILE A 46 23.07 10.29 -25.76
C ILE A 46 24.56 9.94 -25.57
N VAL A 47 25.09 10.07 -24.35
CA VAL A 47 26.49 9.73 -24.02
C VAL A 47 26.69 8.22 -23.88
N THR A 48 25.72 7.50 -23.29
CA THR A 48 25.81 6.04 -23.15
C THR A 48 25.56 5.37 -24.50
N ILE A 49 24.46 5.73 -25.17
CA ILE A 49 24.13 5.22 -26.51
C ILE A 49 25.21 5.58 -27.54
N GLY A 50 25.73 6.82 -27.53
CA GLY A 50 26.75 7.26 -28.46
C GLY A 50 28.15 6.68 -28.22
N LYS A 51 28.39 5.98 -27.10
CA LYS A 51 29.59 5.16 -26.88
C LYS A 51 29.37 3.74 -27.39
N LEU A 52 28.29 3.08 -26.96
CA LEU A 52 27.90 1.74 -27.42
C LEU A 52 27.77 1.69 -28.95
N SER A 53 27.20 2.74 -29.54
CA SER A 53 27.08 2.86 -31.00
C SER A 53 28.44 3.02 -31.67
N GLN A 54 29.35 3.82 -31.12
CA GLN A 54 30.71 3.99 -31.67
C GLN A 54 31.53 2.68 -31.59
N GLU A 55 31.41 1.92 -30.50
CA GLU A 55 32.06 0.63 -30.30
C GLU A 55 31.61 -0.42 -31.33
N GLN A 56 30.35 -0.35 -31.79
CA GLN A 56 29.79 -1.21 -32.84
C GLN A 56 29.83 -0.58 -34.25
N GLY A 57 30.63 0.47 -34.48
CA GLY A 57 30.79 1.10 -35.81
C GLY A 57 29.65 2.02 -36.27
N GLY A 58 28.70 2.34 -35.38
CA GLY A 58 27.63 3.31 -35.58
C GLY A 58 28.01 4.76 -35.24
N PRO A 59 27.03 5.69 -35.22
CA PRO A 59 27.27 7.12 -34.98
C PRO A 59 27.81 7.44 -33.58
N SER A 60 28.92 8.19 -33.53
CA SER A 60 29.53 8.65 -32.27
C SER A 60 28.64 9.59 -31.46
N THR A 61 28.91 9.71 -30.17
CA THR A 61 28.27 10.71 -29.27
C THR A 61 28.28 12.12 -29.87
N GLN A 62 29.38 12.55 -30.52
CA GLN A 62 29.45 13.86 -31.16
C GLN A 62 28.56 13.94 -32.41
N THR A 63 28.57 12.88 -33.24
CA THR A 63 27.71 12.76 -34.43
C THR A 63 26.22 12.89 -34.08
N ILE A 64 25.79 12.22 -32.99
CA ILE A 64 24.40 12.29 -32.51
C ILE A 64 24.07 13.68 -31.97
N ARG A 65 24.99 14.34 -31.26
CA ARG A 65 24.76 15.71 -30.70
C ARG A 65 24.72 16.81 -31.75
N ASN A 66 25.43 16.67 -32.87
CA ASN A 66 25.50 17.69 -33.91
C ASN A 66 24.12 18.01 -34.51
N ARG A 67 23.95 19.24 -35.05
CA ARG A 67 22.69 19.70 -35.67
C ARG A 67 22.17 18.80 -36.80
N THR A 68 23.08 18.11 -37.50
CA THR A 68 22.78 17.12 -38.55
C THR A 68 22.38 15.74 -38.01
N GLY A 69 22.62 15.46 -36.73
CA GLY A 69 22.28 14.20 -36.06
C GLY A 69 20.84 14.09 -35.57
N LYS A 70 19.95 15.04 -35.94
CA LYS A 70 18.55 15.07 -35.49
C LYS A 70 17.79 13.75 -35.72
N HIS A 71 18.03 13.08 -36.84
CA HIS A 71 17.40 11.78 -37.14
C HIS A 71 17.82 10.69 -36.14
N PHE A 72 19.11 10.62 -35.78
CA PHE A 72 19.58 9.73 -34.72
C PHE A 72 18.98 10.10 -33.36
N GLN A 73 18.89 11.40 -33.06
CA GLN A 73 18.22 11.86 -31.84
C GLN A 73 16.75 11.40 -31.82
N GLN A 74 15.98 11.61 -32.88
CA GLN A 74 14.55 11.25 -32.99
C GLN A 74 14.33 9.76 -32.72
N LEU A 75 15.14 8.88 -33.32
CA LEU A 75 15.08 7.44 -33.07
C LEU A 75 15.35 7.07 -31.61
N ILE A 76 16.29 7.75 -30.94
CA ILE A 76 16.57 7.54 -29.51
C ILE A 76 15.41 8.06 -28.62
N ASP A 77 14.74 9.15 -29.00
CA ASP A 77 13.53 9.62 -28.28
C ASP A 77 12.39 8.60 -28.38
N ALA A 78 12.16 8.05 -29.59
CA ALA A 78 11.14 7.03 -29.84
C ALA A 78 11.37 5.79 -28.96
N TRP A 79 12.59 5.24 -28.98
CA TRP A 79 12.95 4.08 -28.16
C TRP A 79 12.89 4.37 -26.64
N ALA A 80 13.31 5.56 -26.20
CA ALA A 80 13.21 5.95 -24.80
C ALA A 80 11.74 6.02 -24.35
N ALA A 81 10.88 6.69 -25.13
CA ALA A 81 9.45 6.84 -24.85
C ALA A 81 8.70 5.51 -24.88
N TYR A 82 8.99 4.65 -25.87
CA TYR A 82 8.45 3.29 -25.97
C TYR A 82 8.85 2.43 -24.75
N SER A 83 10.09 2.57 -24.28
CA SER A 83 10.59 1.90 -23.08
C SER A 83 10.10 2.52 -21.76
N GLY A 84 9.20 3.51 -21.79
CA GLY A 84 8.68 4.19 -20.59
C GLY A 84 9.71 5.08 -19.87
N THR A 85 10.72 5.56 -20.58
CA THR A 85 11.84 6.37 -20.04
C THR A 85 12.06 7.66 -20.84
N THR A 86 13.16 8.39 -20.58
CA THR A 86 13.51 9.61 -21.31
C THR A 86 15.01 9.60 -21.64
N ARG A 87 15.47 10.41 -22.62
CA ARG A 87 16.92 10.61 -22.88
C ARG A 87 17.72 11.23 -21.71
N LYS A 88 17.07 11.64 -20.60
CA LYS A 88 17.78 12.10 -19.42
C LYS A 88 18.47 10.90 -18.78
N LYS A 89 19.76 11.02 -18.49
CA LYS A 89 20.53 9.95 -17.83
C LYS A 89 19.81 9.57 -16.52
N PRO A 90 19.55 8.28 -16.25
CA PRO A 90 18.90 7.87 -15.02
C PRO A 90 19.70 8.39 -13.82
N LEU A 91 19.00 8.99 -12.84
CA LEU A 91 19.61 9.55 -11.64
C LEU A 91 20.53 8.51 -10.98
N SER A 92 21.77 8.92 -10.69
CA SER A 92 22.75 8.07 -10.02
C SER A 92 22.20 7.56 -8.68
N VAL A 93 22.62 6.37 -8.25
CA VAL A 93 22.21 5.79 -6.95
C VAL A 93 22.44 6.79 -5.81
N ARG A 94 23.58 7.51 -5.83
CA ARG A 94 23.88 8.58 -4.85
C ARG A 94 22.92 9.77 -4.94
N GLN A 95 22.50 10.16 -6.14
CA GLN A 95 21.52 11.25 -6.33
C GLN A 95 20.12 10.82 -5.85
N LYS A 96 19.71 9.58 -6.15
CA LYS A 96 18.47 8.99 -5.63
C LYS A 96 18.48 8.91 -4.11
N GLN A 97 19.60 8.52 -3.49
CA GLN A 97 19.76 8.51 -2.03
C GLN A 97 19.69 9.92 -1.40
N LEU A 98 20.31 10.93 -2.02
CA LEU A 98 20.23 12.32 -1.55
C LEU A 98 18.79 12.86 -1.63
N LEU A 99 18.10 12.61 -2.74
CA LEU A 99 16.70 13.01 -2.93
C LEU A 99 15.74 12.27 -1.97
N ASN A 100 16.01 10.98 -1.68
CA ASN A 100 15.21 10.21 -0.72
C ASN A 100 15.36 10.69 0.73
N ASN A 101 16.45 11.39 1.07
CA ASN A 101 16.80 11.74 2.44
C ASN A 101 16.52 13.21 2.80
N ASN A 102 16.45 14.12 1.81
CA ASN A 102 16.24 15.55 2.04
C ASN A 102 15.14 16.12 1.13
N ASP A 103 13.91 16.08 1.64
CA ASP A 103 12.73 16.75 1.06
C ASP A 103 13.01 18.23 0.74
N GLN A 104 13.78 18.91 1.59
CA GLN A 104 14.19 20.30 1.43
C GLN A 104 15.03 20.53 0.14
N HIS A 105 15.92 19.60 -0.20
CA HIS A 105 16.72 19.68 -1.44
C HIS A 105 15.84 19.48 -2.70
N ILE A 106 14.71 18.77 -2.59
CA ILE A 106 13.74 18.69 -3.68
C ILE A 106 13.11 20.07 -3.90
N LEU A 107 12.68 20.74 -2.83
CA LEU A 107 12.07 22.08 -2.89
C LEU A 107 13.04 23.15 -3.40
N GLU A 108 14.30 23.12 -2.97
CA GLU A 108 15.36 24.03 -3.44
C GLU A 108 15.69 23.85 -4.93
N SER A 109 15.43 22.66 -5.50
CA SER A 109 15.64 22.38 -6.94
C SER A 109 14.49 22.85 -7.86
N ILE A 110 13.42 23.42 -7.30
CA ILE A 110 12.26 23.92 -8.06
C ILE A 110 12.36 25.44 -8.14
N ASP A 111 12.63 25.99 -9.32
CA ASP A 111 12.78 27.44 -9.53
C ASP A 111 11.47 28.21 -9.29
N ASP A 112 10.35 27.69 -9.78
CA ASP A 112 9.03 28.32 -9.69
C ASP A 112 8.49 28.28 -8.24
N PRO A 113 8.25 29.44 -7.60
CA PRO A 113 7.79 29.49 -6.21
C PRO A 113 6.38 28.92 -6.00
N VAL A 114 5.50 28.97 -7.00
CA VAL A 114 4.13 28.41 -6.92
C VAL A 114 4.20 26.89 -6.95
N ILE A 115 4.97 26.32 -7.89
CA ILE A 115 5.18 24.87 -7.96
C ILE A 115 5.91 24.38 -6.70
N ARG A 116 6.89 25.13 -6.19
CA ARG A 116 7.59 24.83 -4.94
C ARG A 116 6.63 24.76 -3.75
N ALA A 117 5.68 25.69 -3.65
CA ALA A 117 4.67 25.68 -2.59
C ALA A 117 3.74 24.45 -2.66
N VAL A 118 3.26 24.09 -3.86
CA VAL A 118 2.40 22.91 -4.08
C VAL A 118 3.15 21.60 -3.79
N VAL A 119 4.40 21.48 -4.21
CA VAL A 119 5.23 20.31 -3.87
C VAL A 119 5.52 20.26 -2.37
N GLY A 120 5.70 21.42 -1.72
CA GLY A 120 5.85 21.53 -0.27
C GLY A 120 4.63 21.01 0.50
N SER A 121 3.41 21.37 0.09
CA SER A 121 2.19 20.85 0.74
C SER A 121 2.02 19.34 0.52
N LEU A 122 2.31 18.82 -0.68
CA LEU A 122 2.27 17.37 -0.95
C LEU A 122 3.29 16.58 -0.12
N ILE A 123 4.48 17.15 0.10
CA ILE A 123 5.50 16.56 0.99
C ILE A 123 5.00 16.54 2.44
N ALA A 124 4.40 17.62 2.93
CA ALA A 124 3.85 17.69 4.28
C ALA A 124 2.71 16.69 4.52
N GLU A 125 1.79 16.54 3.56
CA GLU A 125 0.72 15.53 3.60
C GLU A 125 1.29 14.11 3.60
N ARG A 126 2.25 13.81 2.71
CA ARG A 126 2.93 12.51 2.67
C ARG A 126 3.63 12.19 4.00
N ASN A 127 4.27 13.18 4.64
CA ASN A 127 4.93 12.98 5.93
C ASN A 127 3.89 12.70 7.03
N LYS A 128 2.82 13.49 7.11
CA LYS A 128 1.67 13.22 8.00
C LYS A 128 1.09 11.81 7.84
N TYR A 129 0.91 11.33 6.61
CA TYR A 129 0.42 9.97 6.36
C TYR A 129 1.46 8.89 6.75
N ARG A 130 2.75 9.13 6.56
CA ARG A 130 3.81 8.22 7.02
C ARG A 130 3.87 8.15 8.54
N ASP A 131 3.72 9.27 9.23
CA ASP A 131 3.70 9.32 10.69
C ASP A 131 2.47 8.60 11.24
N GLN A 132 1.29 8.83 10.67
CA GLN A 132 0.08 8.07 10.98
C GLN A 132 0.28 6.56 10.75
N LEU A 133 0.84 6.15 9.61
CA LEU A 133 1.12 4.74 9.33
C LEU A 133 2.16 4.14 10.29
N ASN A 134 3.18 4.90 10.70
CA ASN A 134 4.17 4.45 11.68
C ASN A 134 3.54 4.28 13.07
N VAL A 135 2.67 5.21 13.48
CA VAL A 135 1.86 5.09 14.71
C VAL A 135 0.94 3.87 14.63
N LEU A 136 0.22 3.66 13.52
CA LEU A 136 -0.63 2.46 13.36
C LEU A 136 0.19 1.17 13.43
N LYS A 137 1.36 1.10 12.79
CA LYS A 137 2.26 -0.06 12.86
C LYS A 137 2.77 -0.32 14.28
N ALA A 138 3.21 0.73 14.98
CA ALA A 138 3.66 0.62 16.37
C ALA A 138 2.54 0.14 17.32
N ASN A 139 1.28 0.43 17.01
CA ASN A 139 0.11 -0.05 17.75
C ASN A 139 -0.47 -1.37 17.20
N ALA A 140 0.04 -1.90 16.07
CA ALA A 140 -0.40 -3.18 15.50
C ALA A 140 0.36 -4.36 16.12
N ASP A 141 1.66 -4.21 16.35
CA ASP A 141 2.53 -5.24 16.95
C ASP A 141 2.44 -5.25 18.49
N ILE A 142 1.23 -5.13 19.05
CA ILE A 142 0.99 -5.39 20.48
C ILE A 142 1.02 -6.91 20.69
N VAL A 143 2.22 -7.45 20.84
CA VAL A 143 2.42 -8.83 21.32
C VAL A 143 2.03 -8.86 22.79
N ILE A 144 0.77 -9.18 23.07
CA ILE A 144 0.28 -9.44 24.42
C ILE A 144 0.91 -10.75 24.89
N ASP A 145 2.04 -10.65 25.60
CA ASP A 145 2.65 -11.80 26.25
C ASP A 145 1.75 -12.29 27.39
N ARG A 146 0.89 -13.27 27.06
CA ARG A 146 -0.04 -13.93 27.99
C ARG A 146 0.65 -14.85 28.99
N THR A 147 1.98 -14.99 28.97
CA THR A 147 2.70 -15.85 29.94
C THR A 147 2.92 -15.16 31.29
N THR A 148 2.97 -13.82 31.33
CA THR A 148 3.10 -13.06 32.59
C THR A 148 1.73 -12.65 33.14
N LYS A 149 1.32 -13.29 34.24
CA LYS A 149 0.04 -13.04 34.94
C LYS A 149 0.03 -11.73 35.76
N SER A 150 0.36 -10.61 35.13
CA SER A 150 0.24 -9.27 35.72
C SER A 150 -0.94 -8.51 35.13
N GLN A 151 -2.14 -9.07 35.30
CA GLN A 151 -3.36 -8.29 35.11
C GLN A 151 -3.42 -7.20 36.18
N PRO A 152 -3.79 -5.94 35.85
CA PRO A 152 -4.24 -5.01 36.88
C PRO A 152 -5.45 -5.64 37.57
N GLN A 153 -5.43 -5.72 38.91
CA GLN A 153 -6.48 -6.39 39.67
C GLN A 153 -7.78 -5.56 39.68
N VAL A 154 -8.51 -5.61 38.58
CA VAL A 154 -9.97 -5.69 38.69
C VAL A 154 -10.23 -7.07 39.24
N ALA A 155 -10.67 -7.16 40.49
CA ALA A 155 -10.90 -8.43 41.16
C ALA A 155 -11.85 -9.28 40.32
N ALA A 156 -11.32 -10.32 39.68
CA ALA A 156 -12.12 -11.41 39.16
C ALA A 156 -12.70 -12.14 40.36
N THR A 157 -13.83 -11.65 40.87
CA THR A 157 -14.67 -12.39 41.80
C THR A 157 -14.90 -13.75 41.16
N SER A 158 -14.46 -14.79 41.85
CA SER A 158 -14.80 -16.15 41.48
C SER A 158 -16.32 -16.27 41.54
N ASN A 159 -17.01 -16.14 40.41
CA ASN A 159 -18.45 -16.37 40.26
C ASN A 159 -18.82 -17.86 40.44
N GLN A 160 -18.05 -18.59 41.24
CA GLN A 160 -18.36 -19.91 41.73
C GLN A 160 -19.27 -19.73 42.93
N LEU A 161 -20.57 -19.94 42.69
CA LEU A 161 -21.55 -20.06 43.77
C LEU A 161 -21.06 -21.14 44.75
N THR A 162 -21.12 -20.82 46.04
CA THR A 162 -20.93 -21.82 47.09
C THR A 162 -22.05 -22.88 47.00
N PRO A 163 -21.83 -24.12 47.49
CA PRO A 163 -22.87 -25.15 47.45
C PRO A 163 -24.17 -24.71 48.15
N ILE A 164 -24.08 -23.86 49.17
CA ILE A 164 -25.24 -23.29 49.89
C ILE A 164 -26.00 -22.29 49.03
N GLU A 165 -25.31 -21.45 48.25
CA GLU A 165 -25.96 -20.52 47.31
C GLU A 165 -26.64 -21.26 46.16
N VAL A 166 -26.03 -22.34 45.64
CA VAL A 166 -26.64 -23.24 44.65
C VAL A 166 -27.90 -23.90 45.21
N GLU A 167 -27.86 -24.40 46.44
CA GLU A 167 -28.99 -25.02 47.12
C GLU A 167 -30.14 -24.02 47.37
N ALA A 168 -29.83 -22.81 47.84
CA ALA A 168 -30.81 -21.74 48.03
C ALA A 168 -31.48 -21.30 46.71
N LEU A 169 -30.71 -21.19 45.62
CA LEU A 169 -31.23 -20.88 44.29
C LEU A 169 -32.09 -22.02 43.72
N ARG A 170 -31.72 -23.28 43.97
CA ARG A 170 -32.52 -24.46 43.60
C ARG A 170 -33.84 -24.51 44.37
N ALA A 171 -33.82 -24.22 45.67
CA ALA A 171 -35.03 -24.17 46.50
C ALA A 171 -35.99 -23.04 46.09
N ALA A 172 -35.47 -21.87 45.68
CA ALA A 172 -36.27 -20.75 45.20
C ALA A 172 -37.00 -21.02 43.85
N VAL A 173 -36.64 -22.11 43.16
CA VAL A 173 -37.16 -22.49 41.84
C VAL A 173 -37.66 -23.95 41.84
N SER A 174 -37.81 -24.58 43.01
CA SER A 174 -38.36 -25.94 43.08
C SER A 174 -39.86 -25.96 42.84
N ASP A 175 -40.34 -27.02 42.17
CA ASP A 175 -41.77 -27.21 41.91
C ASP A 175 -42.56 -27.30 43.23
N GLU A 176 -41.99 -27.95 44.26
CA GLU A 176 -42.57 -28.04 45.61
C GLU A 176 -42.84 -26.67 46.25
N PHE A 177 -41.93 -25.70 46.10
CA PHE A 177 -42.09 -24.35 46.63
C PHE A 177 -43.11 -23.54 45.81
N MET A 178 -43.12 -23.71 44.48
CA MET A 178 -44.11 -23.09 43.61
C MET A 178 -45.52 -23.61 43.94
N ASP A 179 -45.68 -24.91 44.16
CA ASP A 179 -46.96 -25.53 44.55
C ASP A 179 -47.41 -25.09 45.95
N GLU A 180 -46.51 -25.00 46.94
CA GLU A 180 -46.85 -24.50 48.29
C GLU A 180 -47.36 -23.04 48.25
N LYS A 181 -46.76 -22.20 47.40
CA LYS A 181 -47.20 -20.81 47.19
C LYS A 181 -48.30 -20.67 46.14
N ARG A 182 -48.71 -21.78 45.51
CA ARG A 182 -49.69 -21.84 44.40
C ARG A 182 -49.34 -20.91 43.24
N TRP A 183 -48.05 -20.79 42.97
CA TRP A 183 -47.50 -19.95 41.92
C TRP A 183 -47.40 -20.71 40.61
N VAL A 184 -47.86 -20.09 39.52
CA VAL A 184 -47.86 -20.71 38.19
C VAL A 184 -46.65 -20.23 37.40
N VAL A 185 -45.76 -21.16 37.06
CA VAL A 185 -44.60 -20.92 36.19
C VAL A 185 -45.03 -20.93 34.72
N MET A 186 -44.80 -19.82 34.02
CA MET A 186 -45.04 -19.69 32.59
C MET A 186 -43.83 -20.17 31.76
N PRO A 187 -44.01 -20.68 30.53
CA PRO A 187 -42.91 -21.14 29.66
C PRO A 187 -41.80 -20.11 29.38
N THR A 188 -42.10 -18.82 29.54
CA THR A 188 -41.13 -17.72 29.44
C THR A 188 -40.23 -17.56 30.67
N GLY A 189 -40.33 -18.45 31.66
CA GLY A 189 -39.64 -18.35 32.95
C GLY A 189 -40.14 -17.22 33.85
N GLN A 190 -41.39 -16.77 33.63
CA GLN A 190 -42.13 -15.81 34.46
C GLN A 190 -42.93 -16.58 35.51
N VAL A 191 -43.12 -16.02 36.71
CA VAL A 191 -43.93 -16.64 37.77
C VAL A 191 -45.04 -15.69 38.19
N LYS A 192 -46.26 -16.23 38.34
CA LYS A 192 -47.45 -15.48 38.74
C LYS A 192 -48.14 -16.12 39.94
N ASP A 193 -48.72 -15.27 40.77
CA ASP A 193 -49.61 -15.64 41.88
C ASP A 193 -50.99 -16.14 41.39
N GLU A 194 -51.78 -16.76 42.28
CA GLU A 194 -53.18 -17.18 42.01
C GLU A 194 -54.02 -16.05 41.39
N ASN A 195 -53.78 -14.82 41.83
CA ASN A 195 -54.47 -13.61 41.37
C ASN A 195 -53.96 -13.09 40.00
N GLY A 196 -53.06 -13.82 39.33
CA GLY A 196 -52.47 -13.45 38.04
C GLY A 196 -51.41 -12.35 38.09
N ILE A 197 -51.06 -11.87 39.29
CA ILE A 197 -50.05 -10.84 39.56
C ILE A 197 -48.65 -11.42 39.33
N GLU A 198 -47.77 -10.66 38.69
CA GLU A 198 -46.38 -11.05 38.41
C GLU A 198 -45.53 -11.01 39.68
N VAL A 199 -45.03 -12.17 40.12
CA VAL A 199 -44.12 -12.33 41.25
C VAL A 199 -42.67 -12.26 40.78
N TYR A 200 -42.33 -13.08 39.78
CA TYR A 200 -41.00 -13.07 39.15
C TYR A 200 -41.09 -12.74 37.67
N ARG A 201 -40.16 -11.88 37.23
CA ARG A 201 -40.10 -11.39 35.85
C ARG A 201 -39.80 -12.50 34.85
N ARG A 202 -40.24 -12.30 33.61
CA ARG A 202 -39.89 -13.16 32.46
C ARG A 202 -38.38 -13.44 32.44
N GLY A 203 -38.02 -14.71 32.30
CA GLY A 203 -36.65 -15.18 32.30
C GLY A 203 -36.02 -15.42 33.66
N TYR A 204 -36.71 -15.19 34.79
CA TYR A 204 -36.16 -15.43 36.13
C TYR A 204 -35.85 -16.92 36.35
N VAL A 205 -36.86 -17.79 36.26
CA VAL A 205 -36.71 -19.25 36.43
C VAL A 205 -35.67 -19.81 35.47
N ASN A 206 -35.77 -19.42 34.19
CA ASN A 206 -34.84 -19.86 33.14
C ASN A 206 -33.42 -19.28 33.28
N GLY A 207 -33.25 -18.20 34.06
CA GLY A 207 -31.97 -17.58 34.36
C GLY A 207 -31.29 -18.26 35.54
N VAL A 208 -32.05 -18.52 36.61
CA VAL A 208 -31.57 -19.28 37.78
C VAL A 208 -31.17 -20.71 37.37
N LEU A 209 -32.00 -21.41 36.58
CA LEU A 209 -31.70 -22.75 36.04
C LEU A 209 -30.51 -22.82 35.06
N LYS A 210 -29.93 -21.68 34.66
CA LYS A 210 -28.69 -21.60 33.88
C LYS A 210 -27.47 -21.21 34.72
N LEU A 211 -27.70 -20.79 35.97
CA LEU A 211 -26.68 -20.33 36.90
C LEU A 211 -26.24 -21.45 37.84
N ILE A 212 -27.13 -22.40 38.12
CA ILE A 212 -26.93 -23.64 38.90
C ILE A 212 -26.71 -24.86 38.00
#